data_AF-A0A1W9MEP9-F1
#
_entry.id   AF-A0A1W9MEP9-F1
#
_cell.length_a   1.000
_cell.length_b   1.000
_cell.length_c   1.000
_cell.angle_alpha   90.00
_cell.angle_beta   90.00
_cell.angle_gamma   90.00
#
_symmetry.space_group_name_H-M   'P 1'
#
loop_
_entity.id
_entity.type
_entity.pdbx_description
1 polymer ?
#
loop_
_entity_poly.entity_id
_entity_poly.type
_entity_poly.pdbx_seq_one_letter_code
_entity_poly.pdbx_strand_id
1 'polypeptide(L)'
;NQVRESLENDPVWNKCSSEWGRGPGFKNRVITHLKEWGRRQQFTDHETTNAIKVIPLLEEVSLPPQSPQFRLHVRNVRALKQVDWTPNQLSAVIGANGAGKTTLLLVLKLLRVAYERGLPEAVTQVLGGSSNIRTWGTDEAEPIEIGIDIDAAIWRIQLVPHEGTAAYQTNEFLIEKEREIFSRDALGGFSYGGKQIIVSDSKLGLRTLMDRGIHESALRKIASFLQRIAVYHDPDLWTLRHQGSNTSEDRTLHSRGGNALTLLRRWYQERVHQHRYRFVIEGLAAAFPNLIEDMDFIEAGNTLVARTYRSGQELPCPLANEANGVLQLLVLLCNVANAEKESLVAIDEPENGLHPYALRAFLRRTGQWARQHKLTVVLATHSTVILDEFSASPEQVFVMKADKSEEKLPIRLDELCNREWLEGFKLGDLYEQGEIGSNEDEV
;
A
#
# COMPACT_ATOMS: atom_id res chain seq x y z
N ASN A 1 8.38 -27.12 17.81
CA ASN A 1 8.94 -28.20 18.65
C ASN A 1 10.46 -28.17 18.66
N GLN A 2 11.15 -28.20 17.52
CA GLN A 2 12.63 -28.05 17.46
C GLN A 2 13.16 -26.76 18.11
N VAL A 3 12.51 -25.61 17.87
CA VAL A 3 12.85 -24.31 18.49
C VAL A 3 12.71 -24.32 20.02
N ARG A 4 11.85 -25.19 20.56
CA ARG A 4 11.59 -25.26 22.01
C ARG A 4 12.64 -26.12 22.71
N GLU A 5 13.07 -27.21 22.07
CA GLU A 5 14.15 -28.07 22.56
C GLU A 5 15.53 -27.37 22.55
N SER A 6 15.79 -26.50 21.58
CA SER A 6 17.04 -25.71 21.53
C SER A 6 17.11 -24.62 22.61
N LEU A 7 15.96 -24.10 23.04
CA LEU A 7 15.85 -23.04 24.05
C LEU A 7 15.80 -23.54 25.50
N GLU A 8 15.38 -24.79 25.74
CA GLU A 8 15.24 -25.34 27.09
C GLU A 8 16.55 -25.37 27.89
N ASN A 9 17.70 -25.35 27.20
CA ASN A 9 19.02 -25.32 27.83
C ASN A 9 19.63 -23.91 27.93
N ASP A 10 18.97 -22.87 27.40
CA ASP A 10 19.51 -21.50 27.44
C ASP A 10 19.20 -20.84 28.81
N PRO A 11 20.24 -20.42 29.56
CA PRO A 11 20.07 -19.90 30.91
C PRO A 11 19.41 -18.51 30.97
N VAL A 12 19.42 -17.73 29.88
CA VAL A 12 18.71 -16.45 29.76
C VAL A 12 17.26 -16.71 29.42
N TRP A 13 17.00 -17.60 28.47
CA TRP A 13 15.66 -18.01 28.10
C TRP A 13 14.90 -18.58 29.29
N ASN A 14 15.51 -19.50 30.05
CA ASN A 14 14.87 -20.11 31.21
C ASN A 14 14.48 -19.08 32.28
N LYS A 15 15.35 -18.09 32.54
CA LYS A 15 15.04 -16.99 33.47
C LYS A 15 13.90 -16.11 32.94
N CYS A 16 13.96 -15.69 31.67
CA CYS A 16 12.92 -14.87 31.07
C CYS A 16 11.57 -15.58 30.99
N SER A 17 11.59 -16.86 30.60
CA SER A 17 10.40 -17.71 30.51
C SER A 17 9.77 -17.96 31.88
N SER A 18 10.58 -18.17 32.92
CA SER A 18 10.08 -18.36 34.29
C SER A 18 9.36 -17.12 34.86
N GLU A 19 9.75 -15.93 34.41
CA GLU A 19 9.16 -14.66 34.83
C GLU A 19 7.97 -14.25 33.95
N TRP A 20 7.88 -14.78 32.72
CA TRP A 20 6.87 -14.36 31.75
C TRP A 20 5.45 -14.65 32.25
N GLY A 21 4.63 -13.60 32.35
CA GLY A 21 3.25 -13.69 32.82
C GLY A 21 3.07 -13.84 34.33
N ARG A 22 4.14 -13.79 35.15
CA ARG A 22 4.04 -13.86 36.62
C ARG A 22 3.70 -12.51 37.25
N GLY A 23 2.44 -12.10 37.10
CA GLY A 23 1.88 -10.94 37.79
C GLY A 23 2.44 -9.57 37.37
N PRO A 24 2.06 -8.49 38.06
CA PRO A 24 2.47 -7.13 37.72
C PRO A 24 4.00 -6.96 37.73
N GLY A 25 4.51 -6.17 36.79
CA GLY A 25 5.95 -5.87 36.69
C GLY A 25 6.82 -6.96 36.04
N PHE A 26 6.23 -8.07 35.56
CA PHE A 26 7.00 -9.14 34.91
C PHE A 26 7.82 -8.64 33.71
N LYS A 27 7.27 -7.72 32.90
CA LYS A 27 7.99 -7.11 31.76
C LYS A 27 9.29 -6.44 32.22
N ASN A 28 9.26 -5.72 33.34
CA ASN A 28 10.46 -5.07 33.86
C ASN A 28 11.48 -6.09 34.36
N ARG A 29 11.06 -7.18 35.01
CA ARG A 29 11.97 -8.24 35.46
C ARG A 29 12.62 -8.98 34.29
N VAL A 30 11.86 -9.27 33.24
CA VAL A 30 12.37 -9.84 31.98
C VAL A 30 13.38 -8.89 31.32
N ILE A 31 13.05 -7.59 31.24
CA ILE A 31 13.97 -6.57 30.70
C ILE A 31 15.25 -6.49 31.54
N THR A 32 15.16 -6.58 32.86
CA THR A 32 16.34 -6.60 33.75
C THR A 32 17.25 -7.80 33.45
N HIS A 33 16.69 -9.00 33.30
CA HIS A 33 17.48 -10.20 32.95
C HIS A 33 18.20 -10.06 31.60
N LEU A 34 17.52 -9.49 30.60
CA LEU A 34 18.13 -9.22 29.29
C LEU A 34 19.24 -8.16 29.36
N LYS A 35 19.04 -7.10 30.16
CA LYS A 35 20.05 -6.04 30.37
C LYS A 35 21.27 -6.54 31.13
N GLU A 36 21.07 -7.37 32.15
CA GLU A 36 22.17 -7.99 32.91
C GLU A 36 22.99 -8.95 32.04
N TRP A 37 22.32 -9.73 31.19
CA TRP A 37 23.00 -10.54 30.19
C TRP A 37 23.79 -9.66 29.23
N GLY A 38 23.18 -8.60 28.68
CA GLY A 38 23.86 -7.67 27.76
C GLY A 38 25.10 -7.00 28.37
N ARG A 39 25.07 -6.62 29.66
CA ARG A 39 26.24 -6.08 30.37
C ARG A 39 27.39 -7.07 30.55
N ARG A 40 27.10 -8.38 30.64
CA ARG A 40 28.13 -9.42 30.82
C ARG A 40 28.89 -9.74 29.54
N GLN A 41 28.37 -9.33 28.38
CA GLN A 41 28.93 -9.64 27.08
C GLN A 41 30.06 -8.69 26.64
N GLN A 42 30.57 -7.79 27.51
CA GLN A 42 31.66 -6.85 27.22
C GLN A 42 31.57 -6.20 25.83
N PHE A 43 30.47 -5.51 25.55
CA PHE A 43 30.38 -4.66 24.36
C PHE A 43 30.94 -3.27 24.68
N THR A 44 31.91 -2.80 23.89
CA THR A 44 32.39 -1.41 23.92
C THR A 44 31.35 -0.48 23.30
N ASP A 45 31.10 0.69 23.90
CA ASP A 45 29.98 1.62 23.66
C ASP A 45 29.77 2.15 22.21
N HIS A 46 30.51 1.66 21.21
CA HIS A 46 30.38 2.05 19.79
C HIS A 46 30.06 0.91 18.83
N GLU A 47 29.73 -0.30 19.31
CA GLU A 47 29.24 -1.37 18.44
C GLU A 47 27.72 -1.50 18.55
N THR A 48 26.98 -0.87 17.62
CA THR A 48 25.56 -1.15 17.36
C THR A 48 25.42 -2.59 16.90
N THR A 49 25.29 -3.49 17.86
CA THR A 49 25.17 -4.92 17.57
C THR A 49 23.76 -5.20 17.05
N ASN A 50 23.67 -5.66 15.80
CA ASN A 50 22.43 -6.11 15.20
C ASN A 50 21.93 -7.34 15.97
N ALA A 51 20.94 -7.16 16.85
CA ALA A 51 20.43 -8.20 17.75
C ALA A 51 19.97 -9.47 17.00
N ILE A 52 19.65 -9.35 15.71
CA ILE A 52 19.30 -10.44 14.80
C ILE A 52 20.49 -11.39 14.59
N LYS A 53 21.73 -10.88 14.56
CA LYS A 53 22.96 -11.68 14.36
C LYS A 53 23.43 -12.43 15.61
N VAL A 54 23.03 -12.00 16.80
CA VAL A 54 23.54 -12.53 18.08
C VAL A 54 22.57 -13.50 18.73
N ILE A 55 21.29 -13.46 18.35
CA ILE A 55 20.25 -14.35 18.87
C ILE A 55 19.77 -15.22 17.71
N PRO A 56 20.29 -16.45 17.54
CA PRO A 56 19.92 -17.33 16.42
C PRO A 56 18.42 -17.60 16.30
N LEU A 57 17.71 -17.54 17.44
CA LEU A 57 16.28 -17.72 17.50
C LEU A 57 15.47 -16.53 16.93
N LEU A 58 16.07 -15.34 16.90
CA LEU A 58 15.42 -14.17 16.30
C LEU A 58 15.34 -14.36 14.80
N GLU A 59 16.34 -14.91 14.12
CA GLU A 59 16.31 -15.22 12.68
C GLU A 59 15.15 -16.16 12.30
N GLU A 60 14.91 -17.21 13.07
CA GLU A 60 13.80 -18.15 12.81
C GLU A 60 12.40 -17.58 13.19
N VAL A 61 12.33 -16.66 14.16
CA VAL A 61 11.10 -15.92 14.51
C VAL A 61 10.89 -14.69 13.62
N SER A 62 11.92 -14.24 12.90
CA SER A 62 11.97 -12.98 12.14
C SER A 62 11.99 -13.15 10.63
N LEU A 63 11.72 -14.34 10.07
CA LEU A 63 11.29 -14.39 8.67
C LEU A 63 10.02 -13.54 8.57
N PRO A 64 10.07 -12.33 7.97
CA PRO A 64 8.87 -11.53 7.85
C PRO A 64 7.90 -12.35 7.02
N PRO A 65 6.63 -12.48 7.42
CA PRO A 65 5.65 -13.19 6.63
C PRO A 65 5.60 -12.48 5.26
N GLN A 66 5.95 -13.20 4.19
CA GLN A 66 6.20 -12.60 2.88
C GLN A 66 4.91 -11.95 2.35
N SER A 67 4.97 -10.64 2.12
CA SER A 67 3.95 -9.86 1.41
C SER A 67 3.90 -10.29 -0.07
N PRO A 68 2.79 -10.02 -0.79
CA PRO A 68 2.72 -10.37 -2.20
C PRO A 68 3.83 -9.65 -2.97
N GLN A 69 4.67 -10.42 -3.66
CA GLN A 69 5.68 -9.90 -4.57
C GLN A 69 5.08 -9.76 -5.96
N PHE A 70 5.24 -8.58 -6.55
CA PHE A 70 4.81 -8.31 -7.90
C PHE A 70 5.78 -7.35 -8.59
N ARG A 71 5.73 -7.33 -9.91
CA ARG A 71 6.44 -6.37 -10.75
C ARG A 71 5.43 -5.62 -11.60
N LEU A 72 5.38 -4.30 -11.46
CA LEU A 72 4.53 -3.44 -12.28
C LEU A 72 5.28 -3.05 -13.55
N HIS A 73 4.63 -3.25 -14.71
CA HIS A 73 5.12 -2.79 -16.01
C HIS A 73 4.19 -1.74 -16.58
N VAL A 74 4.74 -0.57 -16.95
CA VAL A 74 4.01 0.50 -17.61
C VAL A 74 4.86 1.10 -18.72
N ARG A 75 4.23 1.42 -19.85
CA ARG A 75 4.85 2.17 -20.93
C ARG A 75 3.87 3.21 -21.49
N ASN A 76 4.33 4.45 -21.62
CA ASN A 76 3.64 5.56 -22.24
C ASN A 76 2.23 5.86 -21.68
N VAL A 77 2.09 5.83 -20.35
CA VAL A 77 0.84 6.17 -19.64
C VAL A 77 1.00 7.48 -18.87
N ARG A 78 0.32 8.56 -19.30
CA ARG A 78 0.35 9.90 -18.69
C ARG A 78 1.78 10.35 -18.41
N ALA A 79 2.15 10.64 -17.16
CA ALA A 79 3.50 11.08 -16.82
C ALA A 79 4.55 9.94 -16.86
N LEU A 80 4.15 8.69 -17.10
CA LEU A 80 5.02 7.51 -17.06
C LEU A 80 5.43 7.08 -18.47
N LYS A 81 6.66 7.42 -18.87
CA LYS A 81 7.28 6.91 -20.11
C LYS A 81 7.58 5.41 -20.00
N GLN A 82 8.28 5.00 -18.94
CA GLN A 82 8.63 3.60 -18.69
C GLN A 82 8.71 3.30 -17.19
N VAL A 83 7.98 2.29 -16.73
CA VAL A 83 8.01 1.79 -15.35
C VAL A 83 8.25 0.30 -15.35
N ASP A 84 9.15 -0.10 -14.47
CA ASP A 84 9.46 -1.50 -14.24
C ASP A 84 9.86 -1.69 -12.77
N TRP A 85 8.86 -1.97 -11.92
CA TRP A 85 8.98 -1.69 -10.49
C TRP A 85 8.47 -2.80 -9.58
N THR A 86 9.26 -3.12 -8.56
CA THR A 86 8.88 -4.03 -7.47
C THR A 86 9.03 -3.32 -6.13
N PRO A 87 7.92 -2.98 -5.43
CA PRO A 87 7.99 -2.33 -4.12
C PRO A 87 8.40 -3.30 -3.01
N ASN A 88 8.95 -2.72 -1.95
CA ASN A 88 9.12 -3.38 -0.66
C ASN A 88 7.78 -3.41 0.11
N GLN A 89 7.71 -4.17 1.20
CA GLN A 89 6.49 -4.29 2.02
C GLN A 89 5.94 -2.93 2.48
N LEU A 90 6.81 -2.00 2.84
CA LEU A 90 6.48 -0.60 3.05
C LEU A 90 7.43 0.21 2.18
N SER A 91 6.90 1.03 1.29
CA SER A 91 7.69 1.80 0.33
C SER A 91 7.22 3.26 0.29
N ALA A 92 8.18 4.19 0.20
CA ALA A 92 7.91 5.60 -0.08
C ALA A 92 8.34 5.92 -1.52
N VAL A 93 7.45 6.54 -2.30
CA VAL A 93 7.74 7.04 -3.64
C VAL A 93 7.80 8.56 -3.57
N ILE A 94 8.95 9.12 -3.92
CA ILE A 94 9.24 10.55 -3.90
C ILE A 94 9.64 11.06 -5.28
N GLY A 95 9.71 12.37 -5.44
CA GLY A 95 10.07 13.02 -6.70
C GLY A 95 9.30 14.33 -6.87
N ALA A 96 9.74 15.15 -7.82
CA ALA A 96 9.16 16.46 -8.07
C ALA A 96 7.68 16.41 -8.49
N ASN A 97 7.05 17.58 -8.48
CA ASN A 97 5.70 17.74 -9.01
C ASN A 97 5.68 17.42 -10.50
N GLY A 98 4.68 16.66 -10.95
CA GLY A 98 4.58 16.21 -12.33
C GLY A 98 5.46 14.99 -12.70
N ALA A 99 6.35 14.52 -11.82
CA ALA A 99 7.21 13.37 -12.09
C ALA A 99 6.44 12.03 -12.26
N GLY A 100 5.16 11.98 -11.87
CA GLY A 100 4.28 10.84 -12.13
C GLY A 100 3.91 9.96 -10.94
N LYS A 101 4.21 10.35 -9.70
CA LYS A 101 3.86 9.61 -8.47
C LYS A 101 2.37 9.23 -8.38
N THR A 102 1.48 10.20 -8.49
CA THR A 102 0.03 9.94 -8.53
C THR A 102 -0.35 9.02 -9.70
N THR A 103 0.29 9.20 -10.87
CA THR A 103 0.02 8.33 -12.03
C THR A 103 0.41 6.88 -11.74
N LEU A 104 1.54 6.63 -11.09
CA LEU A 104 1.99 5.29 -10.69
C LEU A 104 0.93 4.56 -9.85
N LEU A 105 0.37 5.26 -8.87
CA LEU A 105 -0.72 4.75 -8.02
C LEU A 105 -2.01 4.54 -8.82
N LEU A 106 -2.35 5.47 -9.72
CA LEU A 106 -3.53 5.35 -10.56
C LEU A 106 -3.46 4.18 -11.54
N VAL A 107 -2.28 3.79 -12.05
CA VAL A 107 -2.16 2.60 -12.91
C VAL A 107 -2.51 1.33 -12.14
N LEU A 108 -2.12 1.21 -10.87
CA LEU A 108 -2.55 0.09 -10.02
C LEU A 108 -4.08 0.04 -9.88
N LYS A 109 -4.71 1.21 -9.69
CA LYS A 109 -6.19 1.33 -9.67
C LYS A 109 -6.79 0.94 -11.03
N LEU A 110 -6.18 1.38 -12.13
CA LEU A 110 -6.63 1.10 -13.49
C LEU A 110 -6.64 -0.40 -13.77
N LEU A 111 -5.58 -1.14 -13.42
CA LEU A 111 -5.50 -2.59 -13.62
C LEU A 111 -6.63 -3.33 -12.89
N ARG A 112 -6.91 -2.95 -11.64
CA ARG A 112 -8.02 -3.51 -10.87
C ARG A 112 -9.38 -3.21 -11.52
N VAL A 113 -9.67 -1.93 -11.78
CA VAL A 113 -10.97 -1.53 -12.33
C VAL A 113 -11.18 -2.10 -13.73
N ALA A 114 -10.11 -2.22 -14.53
CA ALA A 114 -10.16 -2.84 -15.85
C ALA A 114 -10.48 -4.33 -15.77
N TYR A 115 -9.96 -5.04 -14.78
CA TYR A 115 -10.34 -6.43 -14.52
C TYR A 115 -11.78 -6.58 -14.03
N GLU A 116 -12.26 -5.67 -13.18
CA GLU A 116 -13.62 -5.74 -12.61
C GLU A 116 -14.71 -5.31 -13.62
N ARG A 117 -14.45 -4.26 -14.40
CA ARG A 117 -15.46 -3.55 -15.21
C ARG A 117 -15.13 -3.42 -16.69
N GLY A 118 -13.94 -3.84 -17.11
CA GLY A 118 -13.45 -3.67 -18.47
C GLY A 118 -12.65 -2.37 -18.64
N LEU A 119 -11.74 -2.38 -19.62
CA LEU A 119 -10.79 -1.29 -19.82
C LEU A 119 -11.44 0.07 -20.18
N PRO A 120 -12.48 0.16 -21.04
CA PRO A 120 -13.07 1.45 -21.38
C PRO A 120 -13.68 2.20 -20.18
N GLU A 121 -14.39 1.47 -19.31
CA GLU A 121 -14.94 2.03 -18.07
C GLU A 121 -13.82 2.42 -17.11
N ALA A 122 -12.79 1.59 -16.98
CA ALA A 122 -11.64 1.87 -16.11
C ALA A 122 -10.87 3.12 -16.52
N VAL A 123 -10.59 3.30 -17.82
CA VAL A 123 -9.97 4.51 -18.37
C VAL A 123 -10.83 5.74 -18.06
N THR A 124 -12.15 5.63 -18.25
CA THR A 124 -13.06 6.74 -17.99
C THR A 124 -13.08 7.13 -16.51
N GLN A 125 -13.19 6.15 -15.61
CA GLN A 125 -13.30 6.38 -14.17
C GLN A 125 -11.98 6.75 -13.49
N VAL A 126 -10.86 6.19 -13.94
CA VAL A 126 -9.56 6.36 -13.29
C VAL A 126 -8.74 7.46 -13.96
N LEU A 127 -8.79 7.54 -15.30
CA LEU A 127 -8.00 8.49 -16.07
C LEU A 127 -8.84 9.65 -16.63
N GLY A 128 -10.14 9.70 -16.39
CA GLY A 128 -11.00 10.79 -16.86
C GLY A 128 -11.19 10.82 -18.37
N GLY A 129 -10.98 9.70 -19.06
CA GLY A 129 -11.18 9.56 -20.50
C GLY A 129 -9.93 9.14 -21.28
N SER A 130 -10.14 8.75 -22.54
CA SER A 130 -9.12 8.17 -23.40
C SER A 130 -8.06 9.16 -23.89
N SER A 131 -8.38 10.46 -23.95
CA SER A 131 -7.44 11.55 -24.25
C SER A 131 -6.31 11.66 -23.23
N ASN A 132 -6.51 11.12 -22.02
CA ASN A 132 -5.61 11.26 -20.89
C ASN A 132 -4.78 9.99 -20.64
N ILE A 133 -4.77 9.02 -21.56
CA ILE A 133 -3.99 7.80 -21.38
C ILE A 133 -2.54 8.02 -21.80
N ARG A 134 -2.31 8.53 -23.01
CA ARG A 134 -0.98 8.59 -23.61
C ARG A 134 -0.10 9.60 -22.89
N THR A 135 1.20 9.30 -22.82
CA THR A 135 2.21 10.27 -22.40
C THR A 135 2.27 11.46 -23.36
N TRP A 136 2.37 12.66 -22.81
CA TRP A 136 2.44 13.85 -23.65
C TRP A 136 3.77 13.90 -24.39
N GLY A 137 3.73 14.19 -25.70
CA GLY A 137 4.91 14.28 -26.56
C GLY A 137 5.47 12.95 -27.08
N THR A 138 4.88 11.80 -26.76
CA THR A 138 5.26 10.51 -27.38
C THR A 138 4.57 10.33 -28.73
N ASP A 139 5.28 9.73 -29.69
CA ASP A 139 4.75 9.38 -31.02
C ASP A 139 3.49 8.50 -30.88
N GLU A 140 2.52 8.68 -31.78
CA GLU A 140 1.32 7.85 -31.84
C GLU A 140 1.64 6.37 -32.13
N ALA A 141 2.72 6.11 -32.87
CA ALA A 141 3.21 4.77 -33.18
C ALA A 141 3.77 4.04 -31.95
N GLU A 142 4.17 4.77 -30.90
CA GLU A 142 4.69 4.11 -29.70
C GLU A 142 3.58 3.39 -28.93
N PRO A 143 3.86 2.16 -28.45
CA PRO A 143 2.86 1.37 -27.75
C PRO A 143 2.58 1.93 -26.36
N ILE A 144 1.32 1.85 -25.95
CA ILE A 144 0.89 2.06 -24.57
C ILE A 144 0.71 0.68 -23.95
N GLU A 145 1.42 0.40 -22.86
CA GLU A 145 1.38 -0.92 -22.21
C GLU A 145 1.18 -0.77 -20.71
N ILE A 146 0.38 -1.68 -20.15
CA ILE A 146 0.22 -1.86 -18.70
C ILE A 146 0.22 -3.35 -18.40
N GLY A 147 0.75 -3.75 -17.24
CA GLY A 147 0.73 -5.14 -16.85
C GLY A 147 1.39 -5.41 -15.52
N ILE A 148 1.32 -6.67 -15.11
CA ILE A 148 1.88 -7.12 -13.85
C ILE A 148 2.52 -8.50 -13.99
N ASP A 149 3.63 -8.70 -13.28
CA ASP A 149 4.23 -10.01 -13.10
C ASP A 149 4.03 -10.47 -11.66
N ILE A 150 3.67 -11.75 -11.49
CA ILE A 150 3.56 -12.41 -10.20
C ILE A 150 4.20 -13.79 -10.33
N ASP A 151 5.21 -14.06 -9.52
CA ASP A 151 6.09 -15.23 -9.65
C ASP A 151 6.63 -15.37 -11.09
N ALA A 152 6.27 -16.45 -11.79
CA ALA A 152 6.66 -16.72 -13.17
C ALA A 152 5.58 -16.33 -14.20
N ALA A 153 4.47 -15.73 -13.74
CA ALA A 153 3.35 -15.33 -14.58
C ALA A 153 3.52 -13.87 -15.02
N ILE A 154 3.45 -13.63 -16.33
CA ILE A 154 3.62 -12.32 -16.96
C ILE A 154 2.31 -11.98 -17.67
N TRP A 155 1.62 -10.94 -17.21
CA TRP A 155 0.40 -10.45 -17.83
C TRP A 155 0.61 -9.04 -18.39
N ARG A 156 0.22 -8.84 -19.64
CA ARG A 156 0.36 -7.55 -20.33
C ARG A 156 -0.89 -7.23 -21.12
N ILE A 157 -1.20 -5.93 -21.14
CA ILE A 157 -2.23 -5.32 -21.98
C ILE A 157 -1.54 -4.21 -22.75
N GLN A 158 -1.60 -4.28 -24.07
CA GLN A 158 -1.19 -3.23 -24.98
C GLN A 158 -2.44 -2.55 -25.55
N LEU A 159 -2.49 -1.23 -25.44
CA LEU A 159 -3.56 -0.42 -26.01
C LEU A 159 -3.16 0.01 -27.42
N VAL A 160 -4.01 -0.35 -28.39
CA VAL A 160 -3.83 -0.02 -29.81
C VAL A 160 -4.85 1.06 -30.17
N PRO A 161 -4.42 2.24 -30.67
CA PRO A 161 -5.36 3.27 -31.13
C PRO A 161 -6.25 2.71 -32.25
N HIS A 162 -7.56 2.95 -32.16
CA HIS A 162 -8.46 2.62 -33.25
C HIS A 162 -8.61 3.83 -34.17
N GLU A 163 -8.07 3.72 -35.39
CA GLU A 163 -8.05 4.82 -36.38
C GLU A 163 -9.42 5.51 -36.50
N GLY A 164 -9.40 6.84 -36.46
CA GLY A 164 -10.61 7.66 -36.60
C GLY A 164 -11.54 7.67 -35.40
N THR A 165 -11.18 7.07 -34.26
CA THR A 165 -11.97 7.13 -33.02
C THR A 165 -11.10 7.44 -31.79
N ALA A 166 -11.74 7.89 -30.71
CA ALA A 166 -11.11 8.03 -29.41
C ALA A 166 -11.04 6.70 -28.62
N ALA A 167 -11.35 5.56 -29.24
CA ALA A 167 -11.38 4.25 -28.60
C ALA A 167 -10.04 3.52 -28.78
N TYR A 168 -9.68 2.69 -27.81
CA TYR A 168 -8.53 1.79 -27.89
C TYR A 168 -9.00 0.34 -28.04
N GLN A 169 -8.38 -0.37 -28.96
CA GLN A 169 -8.40 -1.84 -28.99
C GLN A 169 -7.28 -2.38 -28.09
N THR A 170 -7.33 -3.66 -27.75
CA THR A 170 -6.39 -4.27 -26.80
C THR A 170 -5.76 -5.53 -27.36
N ASN A 171 -4.44 -5.60 -27.34
CA ASN A 171 -3.76 -6.88 -27.31
C ASN A 171 -3.52 -7.27 -25.85
N GLU A 172 -3.83 -8.50 -25.47
CA GLU A 172 -3.64 -8.99 -24.11
C GLU A 172 -3.04 -10.39 -24.14
N PHE A 173 -2.10 -10.67 -23.26
CA PHE A 173 -1.56 -12.01 -23.12
C PHE A 173 -1.21 -12.33 -21.68
N LEU A 174 -1.20 -13.63 -21.39
CA LEU A 174 -0.65 -14.21 -20.17
C LEU A 174 0.28 -15.36 -20.51
N ILE A 175 1.52 -15.27 -20.01
CA ILE A 175 2.54 -16.31 -20.15
C ILE A 175 2.93 -16.80 -18.76
N GLU A 176 3.16 -18.10 -18.58
CA GLU A 176 3.77 -18.67 -17.39
C GLU A 176 4.92 -19.60 -17.81
N LYS A 177 6.15 -19.33 -17.36
CA LYS A 177 7.35 -20.14 -17.67
C LYS A 177 7.48 -20.47 -19.17
N GLU A 178 7.41 -19.44 -20.02
CA GLU A 178 7.47 -19.52 -21.49
C GLU A 178 6.25 -20.15 -22.19
N ARG A 179 5.30 -20.73 -21.44
CA ARG A 179 4.04 -21.21 -22.00
C ARG A 179 3.02 -20.07 -22.08
N GLU A 180 2.54 -19.77 -23.28
CA GLU A 180 1.37 -18.92 -23.46
C GLU A 180 0.13 -19.63 -22.90
N ILE A 181 -0.50 -19.02 -21.90
CA ILE A 181 -1.78 -19.48 -21.34
C ILE A 181 -2.91 -19.00 -22.24
N PHE A 182 -2.91 -17.70 -22.55
CA PHE A 182 -3.83 -17.13 -23.51
C PHE A 182 -3.24 -15.89 -24.18
N SER A 183 -3.78 -15.59 -25.36
CA SER A 183 -3.58 -14.33 -26.07
C SER A 183 -4.91 -13.86 -26.67
N ARG A 184 -5.08 -12.55 -26.71
CA ARG A 184 -6.18 -11.87 -27.37
C ARG A 184 -5.61 -10.74 -28.21
N ASP A 185 -5.99 -10.67 -29.48
CA ASP A 185 -5.59 -9.58 -30.36
C ASP A 185 -6.65 -8.46 -30.43
N ALA A 186 -6.22 -7.32 -30.97
CA ALA A 186 -7.05 -6.13 -31.16
C ALA A 186 -8.26 -6.35 -32.08
N LEU A 187 -8.23 -7.38 -32.94
CA LEU A 187 -9.32 -7.75 -33.85
C LEU A 187 -10.34 -8.69 -33.19
N GLY A 188 -10.10 -9.09 -31.94
CA GLY A 188 -10.97 -9.97 -31.16
C GLY A 188 -10.65 -11.46 -31.31
N GLY A 189 -9.58 -11.82 -32.03
CA GLY A 189 -9.05 -13.18 -32.04
C GLY A 189 -8.61 -13.57 -30.63
N PHE A 190 -9.03 -14.75 -30.17
CA PHE A 190 -8.73 -15.21 -28.82
C PHE A 190 -8.19 -16.64 -28.88
N SER A 191 -7.00 -16.85 -28.35
CA SER A 191 -6.36 -18.15 -28.20
C SER A 191 -6.23 -18.52 -26.72
N TYR A 192 -6.59 -19.75 -26.36
CA TYR A 192 -6.32 -20.33 -25.04
C TYR A 192 -5.67 -21.69 -25.20
N GLY A 193 -4.48 -21.87 -24.61
CA GLY A 193 -3.70 -23.11 -24.74
C GLY A 193 -3.43 -23.52 -26.20
N GLY A 194 -3.21 -22.52 -27.07
CA GLY A 194 -2.96 -22.72 -28.51
C GLY A 194 -4.21 -23.03 -29.34
N LYS A 195 -5.41 -22.96 -28.77
CA LYS A 195 -6.68 -23.16 -29.50
C LYS A 195 -7.46 -21.85 -29.59
N GLN A 196 -7.90 -21.52 -30.80
CA GLN A 196 -8.84 -20.42 -31.03
C GLN A 196 -10.16 -20.71 -30.31
N ILE A 197 -10.65 -19.75 -29.53
CA ILE A 197 -11.95 -19.81 -28.87
C ILE A 197 -12.76 -18.56 -29.23
N ILE A 198 -14.07 -18.74 -29.38
CA ILE A 198 -14.96 -17.62 -29.68
C ILE A 198 -15.32 -16.93 -28.35
N VAL A 199 -15.06 -15.62 -28.29
CA VAL A 199 -15.40 -14.76 -27.16
C VAL A 199 -16.19 -13.57 -27.71
N SER A 200 -17.38 -13.34 -27.16
CA SER A 200 -18.28 -12.25 -27.59
C SER A 200 -18.29 -11.07 -26.62
N ASP A 201 -17.56 -11.13 -25.50
CA ASP A 201 -17.51 -10.06 -24.52
C ASP A 201 -16.35 -9.08 -24.76
N SER A 202 -16.55 -7.84 -24.30
CA SER A 202 -15.56 -6.76 -24.29
C SER A 202 -14.70 -6.75 -23.03
N LYS A 203 -14.80 -7.79 -22.20
CA LYS A 203 -14.02 -7.93 -20.96
C LYS A 203 -12.57 -8.23 -21.29
N LEU A 204 -11.67 -8.00 -20.34
CA LEU A 204 -10.30 -8.51 -20.46
C LEU A 204 -10.31 -10.03 -20.54
N GLY A 205 -9.44 -10.61 -21.36
CA GLY A 205 -9.29 -12.05 -21.52
C GLY A 205 -8.97 -12.77 -20.21
N LEU A 206 -8.18 -12.15 -19.33
CA LEU A 206 -8.00 -12.64 -17.96
C LEU A 206 -9.34 -12.85 -17.24
N ARG A 207 -10.26 -11.88 -17.37
CA ARG A 207 -11.60 -11.95 -16.75
C ARG A 207 -12.50 -12.95 -17.46
N THR A 208 -12.49 -12.98 -18.79
CA THR A 208 -13.29 -13.92 -19.60
C THR A 208 -12.97 -15.37 -19.21
N LEU A 209 -11.69 -15.72 -19.06
CA LEU A 209 -11.28 -17.09 -18.70
C LEU A 209 -11.67 -17.44 -17.26
N MET A 210 -11.55 -16.49 -16.33
CA MET A 210 -12.01 -16.65 -14.95
C MET A 210 -13.53 -16.88 -14.88
N ASP A 211 -14.33 -16.12 -15.65
CA ASP A 211 -15.78 -16.27 -15.72
C ASP A 211 -16.22 -17.62 -16.32
N ARG A 212 -15.42 -18.19 -17.23
CA ARG A 212 -15.63 -19.52 -17.79
C ARG A 212 -15.21 -20.65 -16.84
N GLY A 213 -14.73 -20.33 -15.64
CA GLY A 213 -14.32 -21.32 -14.65
C GLY A 213 -13.01 -22.01 -14.97
N ILE A 214 -12.13 -21.39 -15.77
CA ILE A 214 -10.82 -21.99 -16.08
C ILE A 214 -9.93 -22.00 -14.83
N HIS A 215 -9.19 -23.09 -14.68
CA HIS A 215 -8.48 -23.45 -13.47
C HIS A 215 -6.95 -23.46 -13.67
N GLU A 216 -6.42 -22.40 -14.26
CA GLU A 216 -4.96 -22.20 -14.37
C GLU A 216 -4.43 -21.42 -13.16
N SER A 217 -3.27 -21.82 -12.66
CA SER A 217 -2.72 -21.27 -11.41
C SER A 217 -2.34 -19.79 -11.57
N ALA A 218 -1.70 -19.43 -12.68
CA ALA A 218 -1.33 -18.06 -13.02
C ALA A 218 -2.53 -17.13 -13.15
N LEU A 219 -3.62 -17.58 -13.82
CA LEU A 219 -4.87 -16.80 -13.94
C LEU A 219 -5.40 -16.40 -12.56
N ARG A 220 -5.50 -17.38 -11.65
CA ARG A 220 -6.03 -17.15 -10.29
C ARG A 220 -5.13 -16.24 -9.46
N LYS A 221 -3.80 -16.39 -9.56
CA LYS A 221 -2.84 -15.54 -8.84
C LYS A 221 -2.99 -14.09 -9.24
N ILE A 222 -3.00 -13.80 -10.55
CA ILE A 222 -3.14 -12.44 -11.07
C ILE A 222 -4.52 -11.88 -10.74
N ALA A 223 -5.59 -12.63 -11.04
CA ALA A 223 -6.95 -12.20 -10.72
C ALA A 223 -7.15 -11.89 -9.23
N SER A 224 -6.66 -12.76 -8.34
CA SER A 224 -6.75 -12.57 -6.90
C SER A 224 -5.93 -11.37 -6.43
N PHE A 225 -4.76 -11.11 -7.02
CA PHE A 225 -3.95 -9.95 -6.69
C PHE A 225 -4.63 -8.66 -7.12
N LEU A 226 -5.15 -8.59 -8.36
CA LEU A 226 -5.82 -7.40 -8.89
C LEU A 226 -7.02 -6.97 -8.03
N GLN A 227 -7.84 -7.94 -7.59
CA GLN A 227 -8.98 -7.68 -6.69
C GLN A 227 -8.56 -7.14 -5.32
N ARG A 228 -7.32 -7.41 -4.91
CA ARG A 228 -6.74 -7.02 -3.63
C ARG A 228 -5.94 -5.71 -3.68
N ILE A 229 -5.98 -4.99 -4.81
CA ILE A 229 -5.40 -3.66 -4.94
C ILE A 229 -6.37 -2.61 -4.38
N ALA A 230 -5.90 -1.81 -3.43
CA ALA A 230 -6.60 -0.66 -2.90
C ALA A 230 -5.75 0.59 -3.11
N VAL A 231 -6.31 1.59 -3.80
CA VAL A 231 -5.63 2.86 -4.08
C VAL A 231 -6.49 4.00 -3.55
N TYR A 232 -5.86 4.83 -2.72
CA TYR A 232 -6.50 5.91 -1.99
C TYR A 232 -5.83 7.23 -2.33
N HIS A 233 -6.63 8.22 -2.72
CA HIS A 233 -6.21 9.58 -3.02
C HIS A 233 -7.37 10.54 -2.75
N ASP A 234 -7.03 11.79 -2.40
CA ASP A 234 -7.97 12.91 -2.26
C ASP A 234 -9.29 12.53 -1.54
N PRO A 235 -9.24 12.26 -0.22
CA PRO A 235 -10.43 11.86 0.53
C PRO A 235 -11.47 12.98 0.57
N ASP A 236 -12.75 12.61 0.43
CA ASP A 236 -13.87 13.56 0.47
C ASP A 236 -14.30 13.87 1.91
N LEU A 237 -13.44 14.63 2.60
CA LEU A 237 -13.69 15.02 3.99
C LEU A 237 -14.91 15.94 4.12
N TRP A 238 -15.23 16.72 3.07
CA TRP A 238 -16.37 17.63 3.09
C TRP A 238 -17.69 16.86 3.14
N THR A 239 -17.87 15.88 2.26
CA THR A 239 -19.06 15.01 2.26
C THR A 239 -19.13 14.23 3.56
N LEU A 240 -18.02 13.63 4.02
CA LEU A 240 -17.99 12.88 5.28
C LEU A 240 -18.42 13.73 6.48
N ARG A 241 -18.00 15.02 6.52
CA ARG A 241 -18.32 15.97 7.59
C ARG A 241 -19.78 16.41 7.57
N HIS A 242 -20.30 16.78 6.41
CA HIS A 242 -21.61 17.46 6.31
C HIS A 242 -22.76 16.52 5.96
N GLN A 243 -22.48 15.44 5.24
CA GLN A 243 -23.48 14.50 4.74
C GLN A 243 -23.36 13.11 5.37
N GLY A 244 -22.30 12.84 6.13
CA GLY A 244 -22.05 11.54 6.74
C GLY A 244 -21.76 10.45 5.69
N SER A 245 -22.06 9.21 6.05
CA SER A 245 -21.95 8.06 5.16
C SER A 245 -23.32 7.44 4.88
N ASN A 246 -23.52 6.88 3.68
CA ASN A 246 -24.74 6.12 3.38
C ASN A 246 -24.78 4.81 4.18
N THR A 247 -25.90 4.50 4.83
CA THR A 247 -26.03 3.34 5.73
C THR A 247 -25.98 1.98 5.02
N SER A 248 -26.24 1.93 3.71
CA SER A 248 -26.30 0.70 2.91
C SER A 248 -24.96 0.30 2.27
N GLU A 249 -23.97 1.19 2.25
CA GLU A 249 -22.67 1.00 1.59
C GLU A 249 -21.61 0.49 2.58
N ASP A 250 -21.75 -0.75 3.06
CA ASP A 250 -21.03 -1.26 4.24
C ASP A 250 -20.00 -2.38 3.95
N ARG A 251 -19.79 -2.73 2.69
CA ARG A 251 -18.95 -3.89 2.30
C ARG A 251 -17.51 -3.54 1.95
N THR A 252 -17.31 -2.43 1.26
CA THR A 252 -16.01 -2.03 0.71
C THR A 252 -15.83 -0.53 0.83
N LEU A 253 -14.63 -0.08 1.18
CA LEU A 253 -14.35 1.35 1.30
C LEU A 253 -14.28 2.00 -0.07
N HIS A 254 -15.00 3.11 -0.23
CA HIS A 254 -14.97 3.94 -1.43
C HIS A 254 -13.58 4.55 -1.59
N SER A 255 -13.15 4.80 -2.83
CA SER A 255 -11.78 5.30 -3.09
C SER A 255 -11.48 6.65 -2.44
N ARG A 256 -12.52 7.47 -2.17
CA ARG A 256 -12.43 8.76 -1.47
C ARG A 256 -12.88 8.69 0.01
N GLY A 257 -13.17 7.50 0.54
CA GLY A 257 -13.54 7.31 1.95
C GLY A 257 -14.94 7.77 2.36
N GLY A 258 -15.84 8.09 1.42
CA GLY A 258 -17.18 8.64 1.74
C GLY A 258 -18.07 7.73 2.60
N ASN A 259 -17.85 6.41 2.57
CA ASN A 259 -18.57 5.44 3.39
C ASN A 259 -17.79 4.95 4.62
N ALA A 260 -16.73 5.67 5.04
CA ALA A 260 -15.87 5.26 6.14
C ALA A 260 -16.62 5.06 7.47
N LEU A 261 -17.64 5.88 7.78
CA LEU A 261 -18.39 5.74 9.03
C LEU A 261 -19.26 4.48 9.03
N THR A 262 -19.87 4.15 7.89
CA THR A 262 -20.69 2.93 7.75
C THR A 262 -19.86 1.67 7.96
N LEU A 263 -18.64 1.64 7.39
CA LEU A 263 -17.70 0.56 7.62
C LEU A 263 -17.23 0.47 9.08
N LEU A 264 -16.91 1.62 9.69
CA LEU A 264 -16.45 1.65 11.07
C LEU A 264 -17.53 1.17 12.04
N ARG A 265 -18.80 1.57 11.82
CA ARG A 265 -19.97 1.06 12.56
C ARG A 265 -20.09 -0.45 12.43
N ARG A 266 -19.96 -0.97 11.20
CA ARG A 266 -20.02 -2.41 10.97
C ARG A 266 -18.91 -3.14 11.72
N TRP A 267 -17.68 -2.64 11.69
CA TRP A 267 -16.56 -3.23 12.43
C TRP A 267 -16.70 -3.16 13.95
N TYR A 268 -17.39 -2.14 14.44
CA TYR A 268 -17.75 -2.02 15.85
C TYR A 268 -18.74 -3.11 16.28
N GLN A 269 -19.77 -3.35 15.45
CA GLN A 269 -20.87 -4.29 15.75
C GLN A 269 -20.49 -5.77 15.53
N GLU A 270 -19.71 -6.07 14.48
CA GLU A 270 -19.36 -7.43 14.11
C GLU A 270 -18.06 -7.89 14.79
N ARG A 271 -18.16 -8.90 15.68
CA ARG A 271 -17.00 -9.45 16.42
C ARG A 271 -15.82 -9.84 15.53
N VAL A 272 -16.07 -10.36 14.33
CA VAL A 272 -15.04 -10.75 13.36
C VAL A 272 -14.18 -9.55 12.93
N HIS A 273 -14.74 -8.35 12.91
CA HIS A 273 -14.09 -7.13 12.44
C HIS A 273 -13.65 -6.18 13.56
N GLN A 274 -13.87 -6.53 14.83
CA GLN A 274 -13.49 -5.67 15.97
C GLN A 274 -11.99 -5.33 16.01
N HIS A 275 -11.12 -6.20 15.49
CA HIS A 275 -9.69 -5.90 15.37
C HIS A 275 -9.41 -4.71 14.44
N ARG A 276 -10.21 -4.52 13.38
CA ARG A 276 -10.14 -3.38 12.46
C ARG A 276 -10.65 -2.10 13.11
N TYR A 277 -11.78 -2.18 13.82
CA TYR A 277 -12.30 -1.05 14.60
C TYR A 277 -11.27 -0.57 15.63
N ARG A 278 -10.74 -1.50 16.43
CA ARG A 278 -9.71 -1.21 17.42
C ARG A 278 -8.45 -0.64 16.77
N PHE A 279 -8.07 -1.13 15.59
CA PHE A 279 -6.96 -0.56 14.84
C PHE A 279 -7.16 0.94 14.58
N VAL A 280 -8.35 1.36 14.16
CA VAL A 280 -8.67 2.76 13.86
C VAL A 280 -8.72 3.60 15.13
N ILE A 281 -9.49 3.21 16.15
CA ILE A 281 -9.69 4.03 17.36
C ILE A 281 -8.39 4.23 18.13
N GLU A 282 -7.62 3.17 18.38
CA GLU A 282 -6.33 3.30 19.05
C GLU A 282 -5.31 4.09 18.19
N GLY A 283 -5.46 4.09 16.86
CA GLY A 283 -4.64 4.89 15.97
C GLY A 283 -4.95 6.38 16.08
N LEU A 284 -6.24 6.72 16.14
CA LEU A 284 -6.71 8.08 16.41
C LEU A 284 -6.27 8.56 17.79
N ALA A 285 -6.43 7.73 18.83
CA ALA A 285 -6.01 8.04 20.19
C ALA A 285 -4.49 8.26 20.30
N ALA A 286 -3.69 7.46 19.59
CA ALA A 286 -2.23 7.59 19.56
C ALA A 286 -1.76 8.88 18.85
N ALA A 287 -2.47 9.31 17.81
CA ALA A 287 -2.13 10.52 17.05
C ALA A 287 -2.68 11.80 17.69
N PHE A 288 -3.83 11.72 18.37
CA PHE A 288 -4.52 12.83 19.02
C PHE A 288 -4.83 12.50 20.49
N PRO A 289 -3.83 12.56 21.38
CA PRO A 289 -4.02 12.24 22.80
C PRO A 289 -5.12 13.11 23.42
N ASN A 290 -5.98 12.49 24.22
CA ASN A 290 -7.12 13.12 24.91
C ASN A 290 -8.26 13.63 24.00
N LEU A 291 -8.14 13.53 22.67
CA LEU A 291 -9.17 13.99 21.74
C LEU A 291 -10.17 12.89 21.36
N ILE A 292 -9.71 11.64 21.27
CA ILE A 292 -10.55 10.50 20.91
C ILE A 292 -10.20 9.33 21.82
N GLU A 293 -11.17 8.91 22.63
CA GLU A 293 -11.14 7.68 23.42
C GLU A 293 -11.99 6.60 22.76
N ASP A 294 -13.20 6.97 22.33
CA ASP A 294 -14.13 6.05 21.68
C ASP A 294 -15.07 6.81 20.71
N MET A 295 -15.87 6.05 19.94
CA MET A 295 -16.84 6.61 18.99
C MET A 295 -18.16 5.86 19.01
N ASP A 296 -19.26 6.60 18.88
CA ASP A 296 -20.57 6.06 18.57
C ASP A 296 -21.12 6.58 17.24
N PHE A 297 -22.22 5.98 16.79
CA PHE A 297 -22.84 6.26 15.50
C PHE A 297 -24.32 6.58 15.67
N ILE A 298 -24.78 7.64 15.01
CA ILE A 298 -26.19 8.01 14.94
C ILE A 298 -26.66 7.81 13.50
N GLU A 299 -27.74 7.04 13.36
CA GLU A 299 -28.42 6.84 12.08
C GLU A 299 -29.66 7.74 12.00
N ALA A 300 -29.78 8.50 10.92
CA ALA A 300 -30.92 9.34 10.61
C ALA A 300 -31.33 9.12 9.14
N GLY A 301 -32.40 8.35 8.92
CA GLY A 301 -32.79 7.92 7.58
C GLY A 301 -31.69 7.05 6.96
N ASN A 302 -31.19 7.41 5.77
CA ASN A 302 -30.13 6.69 5.08
C ASN A 302 -28.73 7.26 5.37
N THR A 303 -28.61 8.17 6.33
CA THR A 303 -27.35 8.84 6.67
C THR A 303 -26.87 8.37 8.03
N LEU A 304 -25.60 8.00 8.08
CA LEU A 304 -24.87 7.71 9.30
C LEU A 304 -23.87 8.82 9.62
N VAL A 305 -23.95 9.36 10.83
CA VAL A 305 -22.96 10.28 11.38
C VAL A 305 -22.31 9.67 12.61
N ALA A 306 -21.15 10.18 13.01
CA ALA A 306 -20.43 9.69 14.19
C ALA A 306 -20.25 10.80 15.23
N ARG A 307 -20.11 10.39 16.49
CA ARG A 307 -19.68 11.26 17.59
C ARG A 307 -18.47 10.65 18.28
N THR A 308 -17.63 11.51 18.83
CA THR A 308 -16.39 11.15 19.53
C THR A 308 -16.54 11.38 21.02
N TYR A 309 -15.97 10.48 21.81
CA TYR A 309 -15.84 10.62 23.26
C TYR A 309 -14.41 11.05 23.60
N ARG A 310 -14.30 12.00 24.52
CA ARG A 310 -13.02 12.51 25.02
C ARG A 310 -12.78 12.00 26.44
N SER A 311 -11.50 11.78 26.76
CA SER A 311 -11.11 11.34 28.10
C SER A 311 -11.64 12.30 29.17
N GLY A 312 -12.43 11.76 30.09
CA GLY A 312 -13.00 12.52 31.21
C GLY A 312 -14.24 13.37 30.86
N GLN A 313 -14.82 13.23 29.66
CA GLN A 313 -16.09 13.86 29.29
C GLN A 313 -17.19 12.81 29.11
N GLU A 314 -18.33 13.02 29.76
CA GLU A 314 -19.49 12.12 29.62
C GLU A 314 -20.27 12.34 28.32
N LEU A 315 -20.28 13.57 27.82
CA LEU A 315 -21.04 13.95 26.63
C LEU A 315 -20.19 13.81 25.36
N PRO A 316 -20.70 13.16 24.31
CA PRO A 316 -19.97 13.03 23.06
C PRO A 316 -20.03 14.33 22.23
N CYS A 317 -19.01 14.56 21.42
CA CYS A 317 -18.93 15.66 20.46
C CYS A 317 -19.22 15.15 19.04
N PRO A 318 -20.00 15.85 18.20
CA PRO A 318 -20.14 15.47 16.80
C PRO A 318 -18.78 15.39 16.10
N LEU A 319 -18.51 14.30 15.36
CA LEU A 319 -17.28 14.18 14.56
C LEU A 319 -17.18 15.33 13.54
N ALA A 320 -18.32 15.83 13.07
CA ALA A 320 -18.42 16.98 12.19
C ALA A 320 -17.84 18.28 12.78
N ASN A 321 -17.57 18.35 14.08
CA ASN A 321 -16.92 19.48 14.74
C ASN A 321 -15.41 19.30 14.93
N GLU A 322 -14.86 18.12 14.62
CA GLU A 322 -13.42 17.84 14.80
C GLU A 322 -12.58 18.43 13.65
N ALA A 323 -11.29 18.64 13.90
CA ALA A 323 -10.37 19.20 12.90
C ALA A 323 -10.22 18.29 11.67
N ASN A 324 -9.90 18.86 10.50
CA ASN A 324 -9.72 18.07 9.26
C ASN A 324 -8.70 16.93 9.42
N GLY A 325 -7.62 17.14 10.17
CA GLY A 325 -6.62 16.11 10.42
C GLY A 325 -7.17 14.86 11.13
N VAL A 326 -8.21 15.01 11.96
CA VAL A 326 -8.88 13.88 12.61
C VAL A 326 -9.63 13.04 11.60
N LEU A 327 -10.44 13.68 10.74
CA LEU A 327 -11.20 13.00 9.70
C LEU A 327 -10.26 12.36 8.67
N GLN A 328 -9.20 13.07 8.29
CA GLN A 328 -8.17 12.56 7.39
C GLN A 328 -7.55 11.27 7.95
N LEU A 329 -7.08 11.30 9.20
CA LEU A 329 -6.44 10.14 9.80
C LEU A 329 -7.44 8.98 9.96
N LEU A 330 -8.70 9.27 10.30
CA LEU A 330 -9.76 8.26 10.37
C LEU A 330 -9.90 7.53 9.03
N VAL A 331 -9.99 8.28 7.92
CA VAL A 331 -10.10 7.70 6.58
C VAL A 331 -8.86 6.89 6.22
N LEU A 332 -7.66 7.42 6.50
CA LEU A 332 -6.40 6.70 6.25
C LEU A 332 -6.28 5.40 7.05
N LEU A 333 -6.67 5.40 8.33
CA LEU A 333 -6.67 4.19 9.14
C LEU A 333 -7.73 3.18 8.66
N CYS A 334 -8.92 3.66 8.27
CA CYS A 334 -9.93 2.82 7.65
C CYS A 334 -9.43 2.19 6.34
N ASN A 335 -8.70 2.95 5.52
CA ASN A 335 -8.08 2.47 4.28
C ASN A 335 -7.15 1.27 4.55
N VAL A 336 -6.24 1.42 5.51
CA VAL A 336 -5.29 0.37 5.90
C VAL A 336 -5.99 -0.84 6.54
N ALA A 337 -6.98 -0.59 7.41
CA ALA A 337 -7.70 -1.65 8.11
C ALA A 337 -8.67 -2.44 7.22
N ASN A 338 -9.21 -1.80 6.19
CA ASN A 338 -10.15 -2.44 5.26
C ASN A 338 -9.46 -3.51 4.40
N ALA A 339 -8.18 -3.32 4.10
CA ALA A 339 -7.40 -4.24 3.27
C ALA A 339 -7.46 -5.69 3.80
N GLU A 340 -7.62 -6.63 2.88
CA GLU A 340 -7.51 -8.04 3.21
C GLU A 340 -6.05 -8.45 3.39
N LYS A 341 -5.81 -9.65 3.90
CA LYS A 341 -4.44 -10.16 3.97
C LYS A 341 -3.86 -10.30 2.57
N GLU A 342 -2.56 -10.06 2.45
CA GLU A 342 -1.83 -10.18 1.17
C GLU A 342 -2.36 -9.20 0.09
N SER A 343 -2.84 -8.03 0.53
CA SER A 343 -3.28 -6.92 -0.33
C SER A 343 -2.19 -5.87 -0.58
N LEU A 344 -2.35 -5.13 -1.67
CA LEU A 344 -1.60 -3.91 -1.96
C LEU A 344 -2.45 -2.70 -1.54
N VAL A 345 -1.89 -1.84 -0.69
CA VAL A 345 -2.49 -0.57 -0.28
C VAL A 345 -1.59 0.57 -0.74
N ALA A 346 -2.08 1.36 -1.68
CA ALA A 346 -1.36 2.53 -2.19
C ALA A 346 -2.07 3.81 -1.75
N ILE A 347 -1.33 4.76 -1.17
CA ILE A 347 -1.86 5.99 -0.59
C ILE A 347 -1.09 7.17 -1.18
N ASP A 348 -1.83 8.11 -1.76
CA ASP A 348 -1.29 9.37 -2.28
C ASP A 348 -1.43 10.48 -1.24
N GLU A 349 -0.33 11.20 -1.01
CA GLU A 349 -0.21 12.33 -0.08
C GLU A 349 -0.84 12.07 1.32
N PRO A 350 -0.42 11.01 2.05
CA PRO A 350 -0.92 10.73 3.39
C PRO A 350 -0.67 11.87 4.41
N GLU A 351 0.30 12.74 4.15
CA GLU A 351 0.65 13.90 4.97
C GLU A 351 -0.40 15.03 4.98
N ASN A 352 -1.30 15.07 3.98
CA ASN A 352 -2.20 16.20 3.78
C ASN A 352 -3.09 16.45 5.00
N GLY A 353 -2.94 17.61 5.64
CA GLY A 353 -3.74 18.02 6.80
C GLY A 353 -3.37 17.30 8.12
N LEU A 354 -2.27 16.53 8.16
CA LEU A 354 -1.78 15.88 9.37
C LEU A 354 -0.59 16.61 9.99
N HIS A 355 -0.63 16.78 11.31
CA HIS A 355 0.53 17.25 12.06
C HIS A 355 1.67 16.21 12.02
N PRO A 356 2.97 16.61 11.98
CA PRO A 356 4.10 15.68 11.93
C PRO A 356 4.05 14.54 12.95
N TYR A 357 3.64 14.83 14.19
CA TYR A 357 3.45 13.83 15.24
C TYR A 357 2.41 12.75 14.85
N ALA A 358 1.25 13.16 14.33
CA ALA A 358 0.18 12.26 13.90
C ALA A 358 0.62 11.41 12.70
N LEU A 359 1.41 12.00 11.80
CA LEU A 359 1.95 11.29 10.64
C LEU A 359 2.93 10.19 11.05
N ARG A 360 3.86 10.47 11.98
CA ARG A 360 4.77 9.45 12.54
C ARG A 360 3.99 8.34 13.26
N ALA A 361 2.94 8.69 14.01
CA ALA A 361 2.06 7.71 14.66
C ALA A 361 1.33 6.82 13.63
N PHE A 362 0.81 7.42 12.56
CA PHE A 362 0.20 6.70 11.43
C PHE A 362 1.17 5.72 10.79
N LEU A 363 2.37 6.17 10.40
CA LEU A 363 3.38 5.32 9.75
C LEU A 363 3.78 4.13 10.60
N ARG A 364 4.11 4.36 11.88
CA ARG A 364 4.50 3.28 12.80
C ARG A 364 3.40 2.23 12.94
N ARG A 365 2.15 2.67 13.03
CA ARG A 365 0.98 1.81 13.19
C ARG A 365 0.66 1.04 11.90
N THR A 366 0.69 1.72 10.75
CA THR A 366 0.54 1.12 9.42
C THR A 366 1.62 0.09 9.14
N GLY A 367 2.89 0.37 9.46
CA GLY A 367 3.98 -0.59 9.29
C GLY A 367 3.86 -1.84 10.19
N GLN A 368 3.28 -1.71 11.38
CA GLN A 368 2.95 -2.87 12.23
C GLN A 368 1.81 -3.70 11.64
N TRP A 369 0.74 -3.04 11.21
CA TRP A 369 -0.42 -3.70 10.61
C TRP A 369 -0.08 -4.40 9.30
N ALA A 370 0.74 -3.76 8.45
CA ALA A 370 1.23 -4.31 7.19
C ALA A 370 1.98 -5.62 7.42
N ARG A 371 2.89 -5.66 8.41
CA ARG A 371 3.60 -6.89 8.80
C ARG A 371 2.65 -7.97 9.30
N GLN A 372 1.69 -7.63 10.15
CA GLN A 372 0.76 -8.60 10.72
C GLN A 372 -0.18 -9.20 9.67
N HIS A 373 -0.56 -8.43 8.65
CA HIS A 373 -1.52 -8.82 7.62
C HIS A 373 -0.88 -9.14 6.26
N LYS A 374 0.46 -9.12 6.17
CA LYS A 374 1.23 -9.31 4.93
C LYS A 374 0.85 -8.32 3.83
N LEU A 375 0.56 -7.08 4.20
CA LEU A 375 0.22 -6.06 3.20
C LEU A 375 1.49 -5.53 2.55
N THR A 376 1.40 -5.18 1.29
CA THR A 376 2.34 -4.27 0.63
C THR A 376 1.73 -2.87 0.70
N VAL A 377 2.44 -1.90 1.28
CA VAL A 377 2.01 -0.52 1.44
C VAL A 377 2.93 0.40 0.66
N VAL A 378 2.35 1.21 -0.21
CA VAL A 378 3.07 2.19 -1.03
C VAL A 378 2.53 3.57 -0.68
N LEU A 379 3.43 4.50 -0.36
CA LEU A 379 3.10 5.88 -0.04
C LEU A 379 3.73 6.79 -1.10
N ALA A 380 2.93 7.47 -1.90
CA ALA A 380 3.42 8.59 -2.70
C ALA A 380 3.40 9.84 -1.83
N THR A 381 4.54 10.50 -1.65
CA THR A 381 4.68 11.58 -0.66
C THR A 381 5.70 12.62 -1.07
N HIS A 382 5.51 13.82 -0.53
CA HIS A 382 6.45 14.95 -0.55
C HIS A 382 6.91 15.31 0.87
N SER A 383 6.54 14.52 1.87
CA SER A 383 6.77 14.84 3.28
C SER A 383 8.17 14.45 3.74
N THR A 384 8.96 15.45 4.13
CA THR A 384 10.23 15.26 4.81
C THR A 384 10.09 14.44 6.10
N VAL A 385 8.96 14.58 6.80
CA VAL A 385 8.64 13.82 8.02
C VAL A 385 8.46 12.34 7.72
N ILE A 386 7.85 11.98 6.59
CA ILE A 386 7.74 10.57 6.19
C ILE A 386 9.12 10.04 5.82
N LEU A 387 9.86 10.80 5.01
CA LEU A 387 11.20 10.41 4.58
C LEU A 387 12.16 10.16 5.74
N ASP A 388 12.11 11.01 6.77
CA ASP A 388 12.88 10.82 8.01
C ASP A 388 12.70 9.43 8.61
N GLU A 389 11.47 8.88 8.60
CA GLU A 389 11.17 7.55 9.15
C GLU A 389 11.77 6.41 8.32
N PHE A 390 12.16 6.68 7.06
CA PHE A 390 12.85 5.73 6.19
C PHE A 390 14.38 5.87 6.20
N SER A 391 14.95 6.80 6.98
CA SER A 391 16.41 7.04 6.97
C SER A 391 17.23 5.81 7.34
N ALA A 392 16.69 4.90 8.15
CA ALA A 392 17.34 3.64 8.50
C ALA A 392 17.13 2.51 7.47
N SER A 393 16.34 2.74 6.44
CA SER A 393 15.99 1.75 5.41
C SER A 393 15.81 2.44 4.04
N PRO A 394 16.88 3.05 3.48
CA PRO A 394 16.82 3.77 2.21
C PRO A 394 16.42 2.88 1.03
N GLU A 395 16.61 1.56 1.11
CA GLU A 395 16.14 0.59 0.12
C GLU A 395 14.61 0.51 0.00
N GLN A 396 13.86 1.15 0.90
CA GLN A 396 12.41 1.28 0.85
C GLN A 396 11.95 2.59 0.19
N VAL A 397 12.88 3.47 -0.18
CA VAL A 397 12.59 4.75 -0.83
C VAL A 397 12.86 4.63 -2.32
N PHE A 398 11.92 5.10 -3.12
CA PHE A 398 11.93 5.04 -4.58
C PHE A 398 11.77 6.44 -5.15
N VAL A 399 12.64 6.82 -6.08
CA VAL A 399 12.70 8.17 -6.65
C VAL A 399 12.14 8.15 -8.06
N MET A 400 11.16 9.02 -8.30
CA MET A 400 10.66 9.41 -9.61
C MET A 400 11.46 10.64 -10.07
N LYS A 401 12.10 10.56 -11.24
CA LYS A 401 12.77 11.69 -11.89
C LYS A 401 11.98 12.14 -13.11
N ALA A 402 11.87 13.44 -13.32
CA ALA A 402 11.35 13.97 -14.56
C ALA A 402 12.43 13.80 -15.66
N ASP A 403 12.00 13.33 -16.83
CA ASP A 403 12.71 13.49 -18.11
C ASP A 403 13.93 12.64 -18.48
N LYS A 404 14.23 11.56 -17.75
CA LYS A 404 15.16 10.55 -18.27
C LYS A 404 14.43 9.54 -19.17
N SER A 405 14.39 9.84 -20.47
CA SER A 405 13.61 9.07 -21.47
C SER A 405 13.93 7.57 -21.55
N GLU A 406 15.09 7.13 -21.07
CA GLU A 406 15.54 5.73 -21.16
C GLU A 406 15.59 4.98 -19.81
N GLU A 407 15.42 5.66 -18.68
CA GLU A 407 15.51 5.01 -17.36
C GLU A 407 14.15 4.42 -16.93
N LYS A 408 14.19 3.19 -16.40
CA LYS A 408 13.02 2.54 -15.81
C LYS A 408 12.76 3.13 -14.42
N LEU A 409 11.59 3.73 -14.24
CA LEU A 409 11.19 4.37 -12.98
C LEU A 409 10.23 3.50 -12.15
N PRO A 410 10.06 3.82 -10.85
CA PRO A 410 10.99 4.59 -10.04
C PRO A 410 12.27 3.79 -9.72
N ILE A 411 13.35 4.51 -9.40
CA ILE A 411 14.66 3.93 -9.07
C ILE A 411 14.81 3.87 -7.56
N ARG A 412 15.41 2.80 -7.02
CA ARG A 412 15.62 2.67 -5.58
C ARG A 412 16.67 3.69 -5.10
N LEU A 413 16.44 4.32 -3.96
CA LEU A 413 17.28 5.43 -3.49
C LEU A 413 18.74 5.02 -3.26
N ASP A 414 18.97 3.83 -2.72
CA ASP A 414 20.31 3.28 -2.49
C ASP A 414 20.98 2.71 -3.76
N GLU A 415 20.31 2.73 -4.90
CA GLU A 415 20.92 2.56 -6.23
C GLU A 415 21.37 3.89 -6.83
N LEU A 416 20.72 5.00 -6.43
CA LEU A 416 21.09 6.36 -6.84
C LEU A 416 22.20 6.95 -5.97
N CYS A 417 22.13 6.72 -4.65
CA CYS A 417 23.02 7.30 -3.66
C CYS A 417 23.72 6.20 -2.87
N ASN A 418 25.01 6.40 -2.56
CA ASN A 418 25.76 5.44 -1.74
C ASN A 418 25.17 5.38 -0.31
N ARG A 419 24.95 4.15 0.20
CA ARG A 419 24.44 3.91 1.56
C ARG A 419 25.29 4.56 2.66
N GLU A 420 26.61 4.50 2.56
CA GLU A 420 27.53 5.12 3.55
C GLU A 420 27.34 6.64 3.62
N TRP A 421 27.03 7.27 2.48
CA TRP A 421 26.73 8.70 2.45
C TRP A 421 25.35 8.98 3.05
N LEU A 422 24.33 8.17 2.72
CA LEU A 422 22.98 8.31 3.25
C LEU A 422 22.92 8.15 4.78
N GLU A 423 23.77 7.32 5.39
CA GLU A 423 23.83 7.12 6.85
C GLU A 423 24.18 8.40 7.64
N GLY A 424 24.81 9.38 6.99
CA GLY A 424 25.18 10.66 7.61
C GLY A 424 24.05 11.69 7.70
N PHE A 425 22.92 11.45 7.03
CA PHE A 425 21.86 12.45 6.87
C PHE A 425 20.48 11.87 7.17
N LYS A 426 19.54 12.75 7.51
CA LYS A 426 18.13 12.39 7.39
C LYS A 426 17.69 12.57 5.96
N LEU A 427 16.88 11.65 5.46
CA LEU A 427 16.39 11.73 4.09
C LEU A 427 15.49 12.95 3.87
N GLY A 428 14.79 13.43 4.92
CA GLY A 428 14.03 14.67 4.84
C GLY A 428 14.90 15.88 4.51
N ASP A 429 16.08 15.98 5.13
CA ASP A 429 17.02 17.10 4.90
C ASP A 429 17.56 17.08 3.46
N LEU A 430 17.93 15.90 2.95
CA LEU A 430 18.38 15.72 1.57
C LEU A 430 17.30 16.09 0.55
N TYR A 431 16.06 15.70 0.83
CA TYR A 431 14.92 16.01 -0.04
C TYR A 431 14.60 17.50 -0.03
N GLU A 432 14.68 18.16 1.13
CA GLU A 432 14.48 19.61 1.27
C GLU A 432 15.56 20.42 0.54
N GLN A 433 16.81 19.94 0.56
CA GLN A 433 17.93 20.54 -0.16
C GLN A 433 17.91 20.29 -1.67
N GLY A 434 17.01 19.42 -2.14
CA GLY A 434 16.91 19.04 -3.54
C GLY A 434 17.96 18.03 -4.01
N GLU A 435 18.77 17.47 -3.10
CA GLU A 435 19.78 16.44 -3.40
C GLU A 435 19.14 15.12 -3.85
N ILE A 436 17.90 14.86 -3.43
CA ILE A 436 17.13 13.69 -3.85
C ILE A 436 15.72 14.11 -4.27
N GLY A 437 15.25 13.58 -5.40
CA GLY A 437 13.87 13.76 -5.85
C GLY A 437 13.49 15.18 -6.30
N SER A 438 14.45 16.06 -6.54
CA SER A 438 14.24 17.36 -7.20
C SER A 438 14.20 17.21 -8.72
N ASN A 439 13.87 18.31 -9.42
CA ASN A 439 14.06 18.41 -10.87
C ASN A 439 15.50 18.83 -11.24
N GLU A 440 16.32 19.20 -10.27
CA GLU A 440 17.62 19.87 -10.47
C GLU A 440 18.80 18.90 -10.62
N ASP A 441 18.54 17.61 -10.85
CA ASP A 441 19.57 16.66 -11.33
C ASP A 441 20.11 17.02 -12.75
N GLU A 442 19.81 18.22 -13.25
CA GLU A 442 20.36 18.84 -14.45
C GLU A 442 21.67 19.58 -14.13
N VAL A 443 22.79 18.86 -14.15
CA VAL A 443 24.09 19.45 -14.55
C VAL A 443 24.84 18.50 -15.47
#